data_AF-F8PXM3-F1
#
_entry.id   AF-F8PXM3-F1
#
_cell.length_a   1.000
_cell.length_b   1.000
_cell.length_c   1.000
_cell.angle_alpha   90.00
_cell.angle_beta   90.00
_cell.angle_gamma   90.00
#
_symmetry.space_group_name_H-M   'P 1'
#
loop_
_entity.id
_entity.type
_entity.pdbx_description
1 polymer ?
#
loop_
_entity_poly.entity_id
_entity_poly.type
_entity_poly.pdbx_seq_one_letter_code
_entity_poly.pdbx_strand_id
1 'polypeptide(L)'
;MARASDLFKGDNPDARVKEVKSWLKSKGVRDFEPVSLFSDQLTKAAVGEIEKIADSVNPNTTAAFKKAIVKNIPRHAVLKPSHAIYRLQNQHFELGDRVTMVQDSGGVPLAIKGVVIGLNSTSMDVVWDVPFMSGVTLGDRCSQYRGSTVSFNSCLNLTTPQFVAPTNPKSKPLPPPNHPFKPRFGPHPAIQPPPGQAAAAGFRPA
;
A
#
# COMPACT_ATOMS: atom_id res chain seq x y z
N MET A 1 18.07 -17.84 30.46
CA MET A 1 17.40 -18.53 29.34
C MET A 1 16.68 -19.75 29.90
N ALA A 2 15.45 -20.01 29.48
CA ALA A 2 14.73 -21.23 29.84
C ALA A 2 15.43 -22.46 29.25
N ARG A 3 15.52 -23.55 30.01
CA ARG A 3 16.08 -24.84 29.58
C ARG A 3 14.99 -25.71 28.97
N ALA A 4 15.37 -26.67 28.10
CA ALA A 4 14.43 -27.60 27.49
C ALA A 4 13.65 -28.41 28.55
N SER A 5 14.32 -28.74 29.65
CA SER A 5 13.75 -29.40 30.85
C SER A 5 12.65 -28.60 31.55
N ASP A 6 12.61 -27.28 31.36
CA ASP A 6 11.62 -26.41 32.02
C ASP A 6 10.26 -26.46 31.32
N LEU A 7 10.25 -26.89 30.04
CA LEU A 7 9.06 -26.93 29.16
C LEU A 7 8.58 -28.35 28.89
N PHE A 8 9.48 -29.32 28.71
CA PHE A 8 9.14 -30.70 28.37
C PHE A 8 9.43 -31.64 29.54
N LYS A 9 8.37 -32.29 30.05
CA LYS A 9 8.48 -33.37 31.05
C LYS A 9 8.60 -34.71 30.31
N GLY A 10 9.71 -35.42 30.47
CA GLY A 10 9.93 -36.73 29.86
C GLY A 10 11.40 -37.01 29.51
N ASP A 11 11.66 -38.18 28.93
CA ASP A 11 12.99 -38.57 28.48
C ASP A 11 13.44 -37.74 27.28
N ASN A 12 14.66 -37.21 27.38
CA ASN A 12 15.35 -36.41 26.35
C ASN A 12 14.58 -35.14 25.88
N PRO A 13 14.43 -34.13 26.76
CA PRO A 13 13.74 -32.87 26.41
C PRO A 13 14.39 -32.11 25.24
N ASP A 14 15.70 -32.27 25.03
CA ASP A 14 16.41 -31.65 23.91
C ASP A 14 15.99 -32.24 22.56
N ALA A 15 15.72 -33.56 22.49
CA ALA A 15 15.19 -34.19 21.29
C ALA A 15 13.81 -33.66 20.92
N ARG A 16 12.93 -33.44 21.91
CA ARG A 16 11.60 -32.83 21.72
C ARG A 16 11.71 -31.40 21.18
N VAL A 17 12.63 -30.58 21.70
CA VAL A 17 12.87 -29.23 21.18
C VAL A 17 13.31 -29.28 19.71
N LYS A 18 14.18 -30.23 19.35
CA LYS A 18 14.66 -30.40 17.97
C LYS A 18 13.53 -30.82 17.02
N GLU A 19 12.67 -31.74 17.46
CA GLU A 19 11.46 -32.15 16.73
C GLU A 19 10.55 -30.95 16.46
N VAL A 20 10.21 -30.17 17.50
CA VAL A 20 9.36 -28.97 17.38
C VAL A 20 9.98 -27.93 16.44
N LYS A 21 11.30 -27.68 16.54
CA LYS A 21 12.01 -26.78 15.61
C LYS A 21 11.92 -27.26 14.16
N SER A 22 12.05 -28.57 13.92
CA SER A 22 11.92 -29.16 12.59
C SER A 22 10.49 -29.03 12.05
N TRP A 23 9.49 -29.26 12.89
CA TRP A 23 8.08 -29.08 12.54
C TRP A 23 7.74 -27.62 12.23
N LEU A 24 8.19 -26.66 13.06
CA LEU A 24 7.99 -25.23 12.77
C LEU A 24 8.66 -24.80 11.46
N LYS A 25 9.82 -25.39 11.13
CA LYS A 25 10.50 -25.17 9.85
C LYS A 25 9.70 -25.77 8.69
N SER A 26 9.15 -26.97 8.82
CA SER A 26 8.32 -27.58 7.76
C SER A 26 7.01 -26.84 7.52
N LYS A 27 6.52 -26.09 8.52
CA LYS A 27 5.36 -25.20 8.41
C LYS A 27 5.68 -23.82 7.81
N GLY A 28 6.94 -23.50 7.54
CA GLY A 28 7.32 -22.21 6.95
C GLY A 28 7.13 -21.00 7.87
N VAL A 29 7.06 -21.21 9.19
CA VAL A 29 6.81 -20.11 10.17
C VAL A 29 7.93 -19.06 10.18
N ARG A 30 9.11 -19.42 9.65
CA ARG A 30 10.26 -18.51 9.55
C ARG A 30 10.32 -17.75 8.23
N ASP A 31 9.45 -18.07 7.28
CA ASP A 31 9.47 -17.50 5.93
C ASP A 31 8.59 -16.23 5.84
N PHE A 32 7.91 -15.86 6.93
CA PHE A 32 7.11 -14.64 6.99
C PHE A 32 8.01 -13.40 7.02
N GLU A 33 7.69 -12.44 6.16
CA GLU A 33 8.31 -11.12 6.19
C GLU A 33 7.91 -10.39 7.49
N PRO A 34 8.87 -9.83 8.24
CA PRO A 34 8.55 -8.98 9.37
C PRO A 34 8.00 -7.64 8.87
N VAL A 35 6.73 -7.35 9.18
CA VAL A 35 6.06 -6.11 8.77
C VAL A 35 5.71 -5.25 10.00
N SER A 36 5.58 -3.95 9.81
CA SER A 36 5.10 -3.03 10.84
C SER A 36 3.69 -3.41 11.30
N LEU A 37 3.39 -3.22 12.58
CA LEU A 37 2.04 -3.46 13.09
C LEU A 37 1.01 -2.43 12.61
N PHE A 38 1.49 -1.34 12.01
CA PHE A 38 0.68 -0.24 11.46
C PHE A 38 0.53 -0.32 9.94
N SER A 39 1.09 -1.35 9.30
CA SER A 39 0.92 -1.55 7.87
C SER A 39 -0.18 -2.55 7.58
N ASP A 40 -1.06 -2.19 6.66
CA ASP A 40 -2.06 -3.08 6.10
C ASP A 40 -1.62 -3.52 4.71
N GLN A 41 -1.81 -4.78 4.35
CA GLN A 41 -1.45 -5.31 3.04
C GLN A 41 -2.46 -6.34 2.55
N LEU A 42 -2.68 -6.40 1.24
CA LEU A 42 -3.45 -7.46 0.59
C LEU A 42 -2.62 -8.75 0.45
N THR A 43 -3.31 -9.89 0.43
CA THR A 43 -2.66 -11.19 0.22
C THR A 43 -2.15 -11.32 -1.22
N LYS A 44 -1.08 -12.10 -1.41
CA LYS A 44 -0.52 -12.38 -2.75
C LYS A 44 -1.56 -12.93 -3.73
N ALA A 45 -2.48 -13.77 -3.25
CA ALA A 45 -3.57 -14.30 -4.07
C ALA A 45 -4.49 -13.20 -4.60
N ALA A 46 -4.92 -12.26 -3.73
CA ALA A 46 -5.76 -11.14 -4.12
C ALA A 46 -5.05 -10.19 -5.10
N VAL A 47 -3.75 -9.93 -4.88
CA VAL A 47 -2.94 -9.12 -5.82
C VAL A 47 -2.89 -9.77 -7.20
N GLY A 48 -2.67 -11.08 -7.26
CA GLY A 48 -2.69 -11.82 -8.53
C GLY A 48 -4.04 -11.79 -9.24
N GLU A 49 -5.16 -11.74 -8.51
CA GLU A 49 -6.49 -11.55 -9.10
C GLU A 49 -6.69 -10.13 -9.64
N ILE A 50 -6.22 -9.11 -8.90
CA ILE A 50 -6.24 -7.71 -9.36
C ILE A 50 -5.47 -7.55 -10.66
N GLU A 51 -4.27 -8.15 -10.76
CA GLU A 51 -3.47 -8.12 -11.99
C GLU A 51 -4.20 -8.76 -13.18
N LYS A 52 -4.81 -9.93 -12.98
CA LYS A 52 -5.60 -10.61 -14.02
C LYS A 52 -6.77 -9.74 -14.50
N ILE A 53 -7.46 -9.08 -13.57
CA ILE A 53 -8.56 -8.17 -13.92
C ILE A 53 -8.01 -6.97 -14.70
N ALA A 54 -6.93 -6.35 -14.25
CA ALA A 54 -6.31 -5.24 -14.95
C ALA A 54 -5.92 -5.62 -16.39
N ASP A 55 -5.30 -6.80 -16.57
CA ASP A 55 -4.92 -7.33 -17.87
C ASP A 55 -6.10 -7.63 -18.78
N SER A 56 -7.25 -8.03 -18.22
CA SER A 56 -8.48 -8.22 -18.99
C SER A 56 -9.13 -6.91 -19.45
N VAL A 57 -8.96 -5.82 -18.69
CA VAL A 57 -9.59 -4.52 -18.95
C VAL A 57 -8.73 -3.65 -19.87
N ASN A 58 -7.42 -3.65 -19.68
CA ASN A 58 -6.48 -2.82 -20.42
C ASN A 58 -6.51 -2.93 -21.95
N PRO A 59 -6.56 -4.12 -22.60
CA PRO A 59 -6.53 -4.21 -24.06
C PRO A 59 -7.73 -3.51 -24.72
N ASN A 60 -8.84 -3.39 -23.99
CA ASN A 60 -10.06 -2.73 -24.45
C ASN A 60 -10.04 -1.20 -24.28
N THR A 61 -9.00 -0.63 -23.67
CA THR A 61 -8.88 0.84 -23.43
C THR A 61 -8.21 1.61 -24.58
N THR A 62 -7.95 0.97 -25.71
CA THR A 62 -7.45 1.59 -26.95
C THR A 62 -8.47 2.52 -27.65
N ALA A 63 -9.63 2.78 -27.03
CA ALA A 63 -10.53 3.81 -27.48
C ALA A 63 -9.80 5.17 -27.47
N ALA A 64 -9.62 5.75 -28.66
CA ALA A 64 -8.98 7.04 -28.86
C ALA A 64 -9.53 8.05 -27.84
N PHE A 65 -8.64 8.64 -27.03
CA PHE A 65 -9.03 9.63 -26.03
C PHE A 65 -9.85 10.74 -26.69
N LYS A 66 -11.11 10.87 -26.28
CA LYS A 66 -11.97 11.94 -26.79
C LYS A 66 -11.45 13.27 -26.27
N LYS A 67 -10.79 14.04 -27.14
CA LYS A 67 -10.36 15.40 -26.83
C LYS A 67 -11.60 16.26 -26.56
N ALA A 68 -11.74 16.74 -25.34
CA ALA A 68 -12.76 17.72 -24.96
C ALA A 68 -12.09 19.08 -24.75
N ILE A 69 -12.57 20.11 -25.45
CA ILE A 69 -12.13 21.49 -25.21
C ILE A 69 -13.07 22.08 -24.17
N VAL A 70 -12.56 22.30 -22.96
CA VAL A 70 -13.31 22.93 -21.87
C VAL A 70 -12.71 24.33 -21.66
N LYS A 71 -13.55 25.36 -21.70
CA LYS A 71 -13.15 26.77 -21.54
C LYS A 71 -13.58 27.29 -20.17
N ASN A 72 -12.94 28.36 -19.71
CA ASN A 72 -13.26 29.06 -18.46
C ASN A 72 -13.15 28.20 -17.18
N ILE A 73 -12.21 27.25 -17.13
CA ILE A 73 -11.96 26.47 -15.92
C ILE A 73 -11.26 27.35 -14.86
N PRO A 74 -11.79 27.43 -13.63
CA PRO A 74 -11.11 28.11 -12.53
C PRO A 74 -9.74 27.51 -12.24
N ARG A 75 -8.73 28.34 -11.94
CA ARG A 75 -7.37 27.88 -11.60
C ARG A 75 -7.33 26.88 -10.44
N HIS A 76 -8.20 27.05 -9.45
CA HIS A 76 -8.25 26.15 -8.28
C HIS A 76 -8.73 24.73 -8.64
N ALA A 77 -9.48 24.59 -9.74
CA ALA A 77 -9.99 23.32 -10.24
C ALA A 77 -8.97 22.56 -11.11
N VAL A 78 -7.82 23.16 -11.39
CA VAL A 78 -6.71 22.53 -12.11
C VAL A 78 -5.58 22.26 -11.13
N LEU A 79 -4.97 21.08 -11.24
CA LEU A 79 -3.78 20.70 -10.49
C LEU A 79 -2.59 20.66 -11.44
N LYS A 80 -1.55 21.43 -11.12
CA LYS A 80 -0.25 21.29 -11.77
C LYS A 80 0.47 20.07 -11.16
N PRO A 81 0.94 19.10 -11.96
CA PRO A 81 1.64 17.90 -11.48
C PRO A 81 2.77 18.17 -10.46
N SER A 82 3.70 19.07 -10.77
CA SER A 82 4.75 19.52 -9.84
C SER A 82 4.26 20.06 -8.49
N HIS A 83 2.98 20.44 -8.38
CA HIS A 83 2.38 20.94 -7.15
C HIS A 83 1.71 19.85 -6.29
N ALA A 84 1.71 18.59 -6.75
CA ALA A 84 1.05 17.49 -6.06
C ALA A 84 1.51 17.35 -4.60
N ILE A 85 2.81 17.44 -4.34
CA ILE A 85 3.42 17.25 -3.01
C ILE A 85 2.78 18.12 -1.92
N TYR A 86 2.46 19.37 -2.24
CA TYR A 86 1.91 20.36 -1.31
C TYR A 86 0.41 20.57 -1.46
N ARG A 87 -0.20 20.18 -2.59
CA ARG A 87 -1.65 20.28 -2.80
C ARG A 87 -2.42 19.02 -2.42
N LEU A 88 -1.81 17.84 -2.50
CA LEU A 88 -2.44 16.55 -2.20
C LEU A 88 -2.06 16.07 -0.80
N GLN A 89 -2.14 16.97 0.17
CA GLN A 89 -1.90 16.63 1.57
C GLN A 89 -3.15 16.02 2.19
N ASN A 90 -2.95 15.09 3.12
CA ASN A 90 -4.03 14.50 3.93
C ASN A 90 -5.12 13.82 3.11
N GLN A 91 -4.78 13.25 1.95
CA GLN A 91 -5.68 12.37 1.23
C GLN A 91 -5.82 11.04 1.97
N HIS A 92 -7.05 10.57 2.15
CA HIS A 92 -7.37 9.25 2.68
C HIS A 92 -7.23 8.17 1.61
N PHE A 93 -6.64 7.05 2.01
CA PHE A 93 -6.47 5.86 1.18
C PHE A 93 -6.80 4.61 1.97
N GLU A 94 -7.42 3.65 1.30
CA GLU A 94 -7.71 2.31 1.80
C GLU A 94 -7.14 1.24 0.87
N LEU A 95 -6.99 0.02 1.39
CA LEU A 95 -6.63 -1.12 0.56
C LEU A 95 -7.69 -1.36 -0.51
N GLY A 96 -7.27 -1.58 -1.76
CA GLY A 96 -8.15 -1.74 -2.91
C GLY A 96 -8.56 -0.42 -3.57
N ASP A 97 -8.17 0.73 -3.04
CA ASP A 97 -8.47 2.01 -3.68
C ASP A 97 -7.79 2.13 -5.04
N ARG A 98 -8.54 2.71 -5.99
CA ARG A 98 -8.07 3.02 -7.32
C ARG A 98 -7.34 4.35 -7.29
N VAL A 99 -6.14 4.39 -7.82
CA VAL A 99 -5.30 5.59 -7.80
C VAL A 99 -4.70 5.91 -9.16
N THR A 100 -4.30 7.17 -9.35
CA THR A 100 -3.53 7.62 -10.52
C THR A 100 -2.30 8.39 -10.08
N MET A 101 -1.18 8.16 -10.75
CA MET A 101 0.05 8.94 -10.53
C MET A 101 -0.14 10.37 -11.05
N VAL A 102 0.20 11.36 -10.23
CA VAL A 102 0.06 12.78 -10.57
C VAL A 102 1.37 13.53 -10.52
N GLN A 103 2.34 13.05 -9.75
CA GLN A 103 3.67 13.67 -9.71
C GLN A 103 4.38 13.51 -11.06
N ASP A 104 4.96 14.59 -11.58
CA ASP A 104 5.68 14.64 -12.86
C ASP A 104 7.15 14.24 -12.76
N SER A 105 7.62 13.89 -11.57
CA SER A 105 8.98 13.46 -11.29
C SER A 105 8.97 12.12 -10.55
N GLY A 106 9.99 11.30 -10.80
CA GLY A 106 10.19 10.03 -10.10
C GLY A 106 10.24 8.85 -11.06
N GLY A 107 10.15 7.64 -10.52
CA GLY A 107 10.24 6.40 -11.30
C GLY A 107 8.95 6.04 -12.04
N VAL A 108 7.79 6.46 -11.54
CA VAL A 108 6.48 6.05 -12.07
C VAL A 108 6.01 7.02 -13.16
N PRO A 109 5.55 6.54 -14.33
CA PRO A 109 5.02 7.40 -15.38
C PRO A 109 3.82 8.24 -14.94
N LEU A 110 3.72 9.47 -15.44
CA LEU A 110 2.59 10.35 -15.17
C LEU A 110 1.28 9.74 -15.68
N ALA A 111 0.19 9.89 -14.90
CA ALA A 111 -1.17 9.48 -15.24
C ALA A 111 -1.39 7.97 -15.45
N ILE A 112 -0.40 7.13 -15.10
CA ILE A 112 -0.63 5.70 -14.97
C ILE A 112 -1.56 5.44 -13.78
N LYS A 113 -2.47 4.47 -13.95
CA LYS A 113 -3.46 4.08 -12.95
C LYS A 113 -3.06 2.75 -12.31
N GLY A 114 -3.48 2.56 -11.07
CA GLY A 114 -3.12 1.39 -10.27
C GLY A 114 -4.09 1.19 -9.11
N VAL A 115 -3.84 0.15 -8.31
CA VAL A 115 -4.61 -0.20 -7.13
C VAL A 115 -3.69 -0.23 -5.92
N VAL A 116 -4.15 0.37 -4.81
CA VAL A 116 -3.43 0.33 -3.53
C VAL A 116 -3.50 -1.09 -2.96
N ILE A 117 -2.35 -1.74 -2.80
CA ILE A 117 -2.25 -3.10 -2.24
C ILE A 117 -1.59 -3.13 -0.86
N GLY A 118 -0.99 -2.03 -0.44
CA GLY A 118 -0.37 -1.89 0.87
C GLY A 118 -0.40 -0.44 1.35
N LEU A 119 -0.62 -0.26 2.64
CA LEU A 119 -0.54 1.01 3.33
C LEU A 119 0.56 0.91 4.38
N ASN A 120 1.56 1.77 4.27
CA ASN A 120 2.63 1.90 5.24
C ASN A 120 2.48 3.23 6.00
N SER A 121 3.45 3.52 6.86
CA SER A 121 3.47 4.73 7.69
C SER A 121 3.43 6.04 6.90
N THR A 122 4.28 6.14 5.88
CA THR A 122 4.50 7.38 5.12
C THR A 122 4.34 7.18 3.61
N SER A 123 3.98 5.97 3.21
CA SER A 123 3.90 5.54 1.82
C SER A 123 2.83 4.49 1.64
N MET A 124 2.51 4.19 0.40
CA MET A 124 1.64 3.11 -0.01
C MET A 124 2.29 2.30 -1.12
N ASP A 125 1.95 1.02 -1.15
CA ASP A 125 2.34 0.11 -2.20
C ASP A 125 1.21 0.03 -3.22
N VAL A 126 1.54 0.27 -4.48
CA VAL A 126 0.58 0.31 -5.59
C VAL A 126 1.01 -0.70 -6.64
N VAL A 127 0.04 -1.48 -7.13
CA VAL A 127 0.19 -2.28 -8.34
C VAL A 127 -0.43 -1.51 -9.49
N TRP A 128 0.39 -1.21 -10.49
CA TRP A 128 -0.01 -0.43 -11.65
C TRP A 128 -0.64 -1.31 -12.73
N ASP A 129 -1.54 -0.72 -13.50
CA ASP A 129 -2.23 -1.43 -14.57
C ASP A 129 -1.31 -1.82 -15.72
N VAL A 130 -0.24 -1.07 -15.94
CA VAL A 130 0.64 -1.25 -17.09
C VAL A 130 2.06 -1.44 -16.58
N PRO A 131 2.84 -2.40 -17.12
CA PRO A 131 4.22 -2.57 -16.70
C PRO A 131 5.08 -1.38 -17.17
N PHE A 132 6.05 -0.99 -16.35
CA PHE A 132 7.00 0.09 -16.64
C PHE A 132 8.38 -0.23 -16.05
N MET A 133 9.43 0.33 -16.64
CA MET A 133 10.81 -0.14 -16.43
C MET A 133 11.30 -0.12 -14.97
N SER A 134 10.83 0.84 -14.16
CA SER A 134 11.23 0.99 -12.76
C SER A 134 10.30 0.25 -11.79
N GLY A 135 9.29 -0.47 -12.29
CA GLY A 135 8.41 -1.27 -11.45
C GLY A 135 9.11 -2.49 -10.87
N VAL A 136 8.74 -2.84 -9.64
CA VAL A 136 9.30 -3.94 -8.84
C VAL A 136 8.21 -4.96 -8.49
N THR A 137 8.61 -6.12 -7.93
CA THR A 137 7.66 -7.18 -7.53
C THR A 137 7.11 -7.00 -6.11
N LEU A 138 7.56 -5.97 -5.38
CA LEU A 138 7.17 -5.67 -4.00
C LEU A 138 7.32 -6.89 -3.06
N GLY A 139 8.43 -7.62 -3.18
CA GLY A 139 8.67 -8.85 -2.41
C GLY A 139 7.93 -10.05 -2.99
N ASP A 140 7.92 -10.19 -4.33
CA ASP A 140 7.23 -11.28 -5.04
C ASP A 140 5.70 -11.31 -4.78
N ARG A 141 5.10 -10.15 -4.50
CA ARG A 141 3.65 -9.98 -4.33
C ARG A 141 2.93 -9.73 -5.65
N CYS A 142 3.59 -9.03 -6.58
CA CYS A 142 3.08 -8.78 -7.91
C CYS A 142 4.11 -9.15 -8.99
N SER A 143 3.69 -9.19 -10.26
CA SER A 143 4.61 -9.45 -11.37
C SER A 143 5.67 -8.35 -11.53
N GLN A 144 6.76 -8.69 -12.23
CA GLN A 144 7.86 -7.77 -12.47
C GLN A 144 7.37 -6.54 -13.27
N TYR A 145 7.95 -5.37 -13.00
CA TYR A 145 7.60 -4.11 -13.67
C TYR A 145 6.21 -3.55 -13.33
N ARG A 146 5.48 -4.12 -12.36
CA ARG A 146 4.12 -3.66 -11.99
C ARG A 146 3.99 -2.92 -10.68
N GLY A 147 4.81 -3.22 -9.67
CA GLY A 147 4.66 -2.67 -8.33
C GLY A 147 5.54 -1.45 -8.09
N SER A 148 5.11 -0.56 -7.21
CA SER A 148 6.00 0.45 -6.62
C SER A 148 5.49 0.96 -5.27
N THR A 149 6.41 1.34 -4.41
CA THR A 149 6.11 2.12 -3.20
C THR A 149 6.17 3.61 -3.51
N VAL A 150 5.11 4.34 -3.21
CA VAL A 150 4.96 5.78 -3.49
C VAL A 150 4.44 6.54 -2.28
N SER A 151 4.69 7.84 -2.22
CA SER A 151 4.17 8.69 -1.14
C SER A 151 2.69 9.00 -1.35
N PHE A 152 1.95 9.25 -0.26
CA PHE A 152 0.51 9.54 -0.32
C PHE A 152 0.17 10.75 -1.21
N ASN A 153 1.06 11.76 -1.24
CA ASN A 153 0.87 12.99 -1.99
C ASN A 153 1.31 12.93 -3.46
N SER A 154 1.80 11.78 -3.95
CA SER A 154 2.17 11.63 -5.36
C SER A 154 1.00 11.18 -6.24
N CYS A 155 -0.07 10.66 -5.62
CA CYS A 155 -1.21 10.07 -6.32
C CYS A 155 -2.52 10.76 -5.96
N LEU A 156 -3.52 10.60 -6.83
CA LEU A 156 -4.91 10.92 -6.53
C LEU A 156 -5.74 9.64 -6.35
N ASN A 157 -6.50 9.58 -5.26
CA ASN A 157 -7.55 8.59 -5.05
C ASN A 157 -8.74 8.84 -5.99
N LEU A 158 -9.07 7.85 -6.80
CA LEU A 158 -10.16 7.84 -7.76
C LEU A 158 -11.39 7.10 -7.22
N THR A 159 -11.23 6.16 -6.28
CA THR A 159 -12.35 5.46 -5.64
C THR A 159 -13.11 6.38 -4.69
N THR A 160 -12.37 7.12 -3.87
CA THR A 160 -12.93 8.12 -2.94
C THR A 160 -12.38 9.50 -3.29
N PRO A 161 -12.99 10.22 -4.25
CA PRO A 161 -12.48 11.50 -4.73
C PRO A 161 -12.58 12.60 -3.68
N GLN A 162 -11.43 13.11 -3.22
CA GLN A 162 -11.36 14.12 -2.15
C GLN A 162 -10.96 15.53 -2.63
N PHE A 163 -10.40 15.64 -3.83
CA PHE A 163 -9.94 16.92 -4.41
C PHE A 163 -10.78 17.33 -5.63
N VAL A 164 -12.08 17.03 -5.59
CA VAL A 164 -13.02 17.42 -6.65
C VAL A 164 -13.32 18.91 -6.50
N ALA A 165 -13.09 19.68 -7.55
CA ALA A 165 -13.38 21.10 -7.57
C ALA A 165 -14.49 21.41 -8.59
N PRO A 166 -15.42 22.32 -8.26
CA PRO A 166 -16.42 22.77 -9.21
C PRO A 166 -15.79 23.49 -10.40
N THR A 167 -16.26 23.16 -11.62
CA THR A 167 -15.79 23.77 -12.87
C THR A 167 -16.50 25.08 -13.19
N ASN A 168 -17.50 25.48 -12.38
CA ASN A 168 -18.22 26.74 -12.53
C ASN A 168 -17.36 27.94 -12.03
N PRO A 169 -17.09 28.96 -12.87
CA PRO A 169 -16.34 30.17 -12.50
C PRO A 169 -16.81 30.87 -11.22
N LYS A 170 -18.11 30.78 -10.90
CA LYS A 170 -18.72 31.50 -9.76
C LYS A 170 -18.73 30.70 -8.46
N SER A 171 -18.29 29.45 -8.50
CA SER A 171 -18.29 28.57 -7.33
C SER A 171 -17.12 28.90 -6.39
N LYS A 172 -17.37 28.76 -5.08
CA LYS A 172 -16.31 28.91 -4.07
C LYS A 172 -15.46 27.63 -4.06
N PRO A 173 -14.12 27.75 -3.92
CA PRO A 173 -13.26 26.58 -3.71
C PRO A 173 -13.73 25.80 -2.47
N LEU A 174 -13.76 24.48 -2.57
CA LEU A 174 -13.98 23.64 -1.41
C LEU A 174 -12.78 23.77 -0.45
N PRO A 175 -13.02 23.79 0.87
CA PRO A 175 -11.92 23.74 1.83
C PRO A 175 -11.14 22.43 1.63
N PRO A 176 -9.81 22.44 1.82
CA PRO A 176 -9.03 21.21 1.82
C PRO A 176 -9.59 20.25 2.89
N PRO A 177 -9.40 18.93 2.75
CA PRO A 177 -9.79 17.97 3.77
C PRO A 177 -9.22 18.41 5.12
N ASN A 178 -10.13 18.72 6.06
CA ASN A 178 -9.81 19.45 7.29
C ASN A 178 -9.20 18.54 8.37
N HIS A 179 -9.15 17.24 8.11
CA HIS A 179 -8.60 16.24 9.02
C HIS A 179 -7.30 15.68 8.44
N PRO A 180 -6.18 15.68 9.21
CA PRO A 180 -4.97 15.03 8.76
C PRO A 180 -5.26 13.55 8.52
N PHE A 181 -4.86 13.03 7.36
CA PHE A 181 -4.88 11.60 7.12
C PHE A 181 -3.87 10.99 8.08
N LYS A 182 -4.39 10.20 9.04
CA LYS A 182 -3.59 9.47 10.02
C LYS A 182 -3.63 8.00 9.62
N PRO A 183 -2.85 7.56 8.61
CA PRO A 183 -2.77 6.15 8.24
C PRO A 183 -2.37 5.39 9.51
N ARG A 184 -3.31 4.58 10.03
CA ARG A 184 -3.32 3.87 11.33
C ARG A 184 -2.11 4.10 12.24
N PHE A 185 -1.86 5.34 12.64
CA PHE A 185 -0.80 5.72 13.57
C PHE A 185 -1.46 6.03 14.91
N GLY A 186 -1.80 4.96 15.61
CA GLY A 186 -2.06 5.02 17.05
C GLY A 186 -0.78 4.71 17.82
N PRO A 187 -0.69 5.07 19.11
CA PRO A 187 0.38 4.57 19.98
C PRO A 187 0.40 3.03 20.08
N HIS A 188 -0.71 2.38 19.73
CA HIS A 188 -0.88 0.94 19.81
C HIS A 188 -1.41 0.37 18.49
N PRO A 189 -0.95 -0.83 18.11
CA PRO A 189 -1.50 -1.59 16.98
C PRO A 189 -2.97 -1.98 17.23
N ALA A 190 -3.71 -2.27 16.16
CA ALA A 190 -5.12 -2.69 16.26
C ALA A 190 -5.29 -3.99 17.07
N ILE A 191 -4.30 -4.88 17.01
CA ILE A 191 -4.22 -6.08 17.83
C ILE A 191 -3.20 -5.80 18.93
N GLN A 192 -3.70 -5.53 20.13
CA GLN A 192 -2.84 -5.39 21.30
C GLN A 192 -2.45 -6.76 21.85
N PRO A 193 -1.18 -6.97 22.24
CA PRO A 193 -0.80 -8.19 22.93
C PRO A 193 -1.55 -8.30 24.27
N PRO A 194 -1.89 -9.53 24.71
CA PRO A 194 -2.44 -9.77 26.04
C PRO A 194 -1.59 -9.14 27.16
N PRO A 195 -2.20 -8.78 28.30
CA PRO A 195 -1.47 -8.21 29.43
C PRO A 195 -0.27 -9.07 29.83
N GLY A 196 0.93 -8.47 29.86
CA GLY A 196 2.19 -9.15 30.23
C GLY A 196 3.00 -9.72 29.06
N GLN A 197 2.51 -9.66 27.82
CA GLN A 197 3.33 -9.98 26.65
C GLN A 197 3.99 -8.71 26.09
N ALA A 198 5.33 -8.70 26.05
CA ALA A 198 6.06 -7.65 25.33
C ALA A 198 5.72 -7.73 23.84
N ALA A 199 5.59 -6.57 23.18
CA ALA A 199 5.56 -6.52 21.72
C ALA A 199 6.79 -7.27 21.21
N ALA A 200 6.59 -8.30 20.38
CA ALA A 200 7.69 -9.06 19.83
C ALA A 200 8.57 -8.09 19.03
N ALA A 201 9.71 -7.71 19.59
CA ALA A 201 10.73 -7.00 18.85
C ALA A 201 11.03 -7.88 17.63
N GLY A 202 10.92 -7.30 16.43
CA GLY A 202 11.29 -7.97 15.20
C GLY A 202 12.61 -8.72 15.38
N PHE A 203 12.68 -9.91 14.79
CA PHE A 203 13.78 -10.86 14.95
C PHE A 203 15.14 -10.12 14.87
N ARG A 204 15.86 -10.05 15.99
CA ARG A 204 17.25 -9.59 16.02
C ARG A 204 18.12 -10.77 15.63
N PRO A 205 18.80 -10.77 14.47
CA PRO A 205 19.81 -11.77 14.20
C PRO A 205 20.91 -11.66 15.27
N ALA A 206 21.35 -12.81 15.76
CA ALA A 206 22.51 -12.95 16.64
C ALA A 206 23.81 -12.79 15.85
#